data_AF-A0A926GFM9-F1
#
_entry.id   AF-A0A926GFM9-F1
#
_cell.length_a   1.000
_cell.length_b   1.000
_cell.length_c   1.000
_cell.angle_alpha   90.00
_cell.angle_beta   90.00
_cell.angle_gamma   90.00
#
_symmetry.space_group_name_H-M   'P 1'
#
loop_
_entity.id
_entity.type
_entity.pdbx_description
1 polymer ?
#
loop_
_entity_poly.entity_id
_entity_poly.type
_entity_poly.pdbx_seq_one_letter_code
_entity_poly.pdbx_strand_id
1 'polypeptide(L)'
;MPDSASTSAQPPAKPPGLRERMRATVRAEVVAVALRLFTEQGFDRTTVDQIAAEAGLSRASLFRYFGTKEDIVLVGLEDTGRDIAEALAARPDDERPWVALRRAFDVLTRRNEGAPEQALSYLRMLQETPSLRARHYEKQLNWQELLVPEIARRLEAGPDRPEDPRPSALVTASLACLDAAARGWVACEGAVPLAVLLDRAMGALTE
;
A
#
# COMPACT_ATOMS: atom_id res chain seq x y z
N MET A 1 6.51 -47.39 -15.13
CA MET A 1 7.80 -46.70 -14.92
C MET A 1 7.50 -45.21 -14.95
N PRO A 2 7.45 -44.52 -13.80
CA PRO A 2 7.15 -43.09 -13.75
C PRO A 2 8.45 -42.28 -13.90
N ASP A 3 8.47 -41.36 -14.86
CA ASP A 3 9.56 -40.41 -15.04
C ASP A 3 9.43 -39.28 -14.00
N SER A 4 10.54 -39.02 -13.31
CA SER A 4 10.61 -38.21 -12.10
C SER A 4 10.62 -36.72 -12.46
N ALA A 5 9.64 -35.98 -11.92
CA ALA A 5 9.64 -34.53 -11.91
C ALA A 5 10.87 -34.01 -11.16
N SER A 6 11.77 -33.33 -11.87
CA SER A 6 12.87 -32.57 -11.28
C SER A 6 12.34 -31.19 -10.88
N THR A 7 11.91 -31.06 -9.62
CA THR A 7 11.66 -29.76 -8.99
C THR A 7 13.00 -29.09 -8.67
N SER A 8 13.45 -28.18 -9.52
CA SER A 8 14.57 -27.30 -9.22
C SER A 8 14.12 -26.27 -8.17
N ALA A 9 14.39 -26.57 -6.90
CA ALA A 9 14.23 -25.64 -5.79
C ALA A 9 15.19 -24.45 -5.97
N GLN A 10 14.62 -23.25 -6.07
CA GLN A 10 15.38 -22.00 -6.19
C GLN A 10 16.06 -21.68 -4.85
N PRO A 11 17.37 -21.31 -4.83
CA PRO A 11 18.07 -21.04 -3.59
C PRO A 11 17.50 -19.79 -2.89
N PRO A 12 17.49 -19.76 -1.54
CA PRO A 12 16.93 -18.65 -0.78
C PRO A 12 17.68 -17.34 -1.06
N ALA A 13 16.94 -16.24 -1.15
CA ALA A 13 17.48 -14.91 -1.39
C ALA A 13 18.57 -14.54 -0.37
N LYS A 14 19.68 -13.98 -0.86
CA LYS A 14 20.85 -13.62 -0.04
C LYS A 14 20.45 -12.57 1.01
N PRO A 15 20.84 -12.71 2.29
CA PRO A 15 20.44 -11.76 3.32
C PRO A 15 20.97 -10.35 3.01
N PRO A 16 20.19 -9.30 3.31
CA PRO A 16 20.52 -7.93 2.93
C PRO A 16 21.84 -7.49 3.55
N GLY A 17 22.65 -6.81 2.73
CA GLY A 17 23.98 -6.36 3.12
C GLY A 17 23.93 -5.32 4.24
N LEU A 18 25.03 -5.15 4.99
CA LEU A 18 25.14 -4.17 6.08
C LEU A 18 24.68 -2.76 5.67
N ARG A 19 24.96 -2.36 4.42
CA ARG A 19 24.55 -1.06 3.87
C ARG A 19 23.03 -0.94 3.69
N GLU A 20 22.35 -2.01 3.29
CA GLU A 20 20.89 -2.01 3.11
C GLU A 20 20.18 -1.97 4.47
N ARG A 21 20.69 -2.74 5.45
CA ARG A 21 20.19 -2.70 6.83
C ARG A 21 20.34 -1.31 7.43
N MET A 22 21.52 -0.72 7.32
CA MET A 22 21.77 0.64 7.81
C MET A 22 20.85 1.67 7.14
N ARG A 23 20.64 1.53 5.82
CA ARG A 23 19.71 2.37 5.06
C ARG A 23 18.26 2.22 5.53
N ALA A 24 17.81 1.00 5.84
CA ALA A 24 16.48 0.75 6.36
C ALA A 24 16.30 1.34 7.77
N THR A 25 17.30 1.21 8.65
CA THR A 25 17.29 1.80 9.99
C THR A 25 17.16 3.32 9.92
N VAL A 26 18.02 3.99 9.14
CA VAL A 26 17.96 5.45 8.97
C VAL A 26 16.60 5.90 8.41
N ARG A 27 16.03 5.14 7.47
CA ARG A 27 14.69 5.43 6.94
C ARG A 27 13.63 5.34 8.04
N ALA A 28 13.64 4.30 8.86
CA ALA A 28 12.67 4.12 9.93
C ALA A 28 12.76 5.25 10.98
N GLU A 29 13.97 5.67 11.35
CA GLU A 29 14.20 6.79 12.28
C GLU A 29 13.63 8.10 11.74
N VAL A 30 13.91 8.42 10.47
CA VAL A 30 13.39 9.64 9.84
C VAL A 30 11.86 9.64 9.80
N VAL A 31 11.24 8.49 9.49
CA VAL A 31 9.78 8.36 9.44
C VAL A 31 9.18 8.58 10.82
N ALA A 32 9.76 8.00 11.87
CA ALA A 32 9.28 8.18 13.23
C ALA A 32 9.35 9.66 13.66
N VAL A 33 10.47 10.34 13.37
CA VAL A 33 10.63 11.77 13.61
C VAL A 33 9.59 12.59 12.86
N ALA A 34 9.43 12.33 11.56
CA ALA A 34 8.51 13.08 10.72
C ALA A 34 7.06 12.90 11.15
N LEU A 35 6.62 11.65 11.42
CA LEU A 35 5.27 11.37 11.89
C LEU A 35 4.96 12.08 13.20
N ARG A 36 5.89 12.06 14.15
CA ARG A 36 5.72 12.78 15.42
C ARG A 36 5.56 14.28 15.19
N LEU A 37 6.42 14.91 14.38
CA LEU A 37 6.29 16.32 14.03
C LEU A 37 4.96 16.62 13.32
N PHE A 38 4.53 15.77 12.38
CA PHE A 38 3.24 15.93 11.71
C PHE A 38 2.07 15.83 12.69
N THR A 39 2.13 14.97 13.70
CA THR A 39 1.11 14.87 14.75
C THR A 39 1.12 16.10 15.67
N GLU A 40 2.29 16.60 16.07
CA GLU A 40 2.41 17.71 17.03
C GLU A 40 2.03 19.07 16.43
N GLN A 41 2.51 19.36 15.22
CA GLN A 41 2.36 20.67 14.59
C GLN A 41 1.59 20.62 13.27
N GLY A 42 1.16 19.45 12.79
CA GLY A 42 0.45 19.32 11.51
C GLY A 42 1.41 19.18 10.33
N PHE A 43 0.92 18.59 9.23
CA PHE A 43 1.71 18.37 8.03
C PHE A 43 2.24 19.70 7.49
N ASP A 44 1.40 20.66 7.13
CA ASP A 44 1.81 21.89 6.41
C ASP A 44 2.85 22.73 7.16
N ARG A 45 2.73 22.82 8.50
CA ARG A 45 3.67 23.60 9.33
C ARG A 45 5.01 22.91 9.54
N THR A 46 5.10 21.59 9.29
CA THR A 46 6.36 20.85 9.41
C THR A 46 7.23 21.02 8.18
N THR A 47 8.46 21.48 8.34
CA THR A 47 9.39 21.64 7.22
C THR A 47 10.35 20.46 7.08
N VAL A 48 10.85 20.25 5.86
CA VAL A 48 11.89 19.27 5.56
C VAL A 48 13.17 19.55 6.36
N ASP A 49 13.48 20.83 6.61
CA ASP A 49 14.66 21.24 7.37
C ASP A 49 14.53 20.89 8.86
N GLN A 50 13.33 21.03 9.44
CA GLN A 50 13.06 20.59 10.82
C GLN A 50 13.24 19.08 10.96
N ILE A 51 12.63 18.29 10.05
CA ILE A 51 12.77 16.83 10.05
C ILE A 51 14.24 16.43 9.92
N ALA A 52 14.97 17.07 9.01
CA ALA A 52 16.38 16.76 8.79
C ALA A 52 17.23 17.09 10.02
N ALA A 53 17.02 18.27 10.63
CA ALA A 53 17.74 18.66 11.84
C ALA A 53 17.51 17.69 13.00
N GLU A 54 16.27 17.27 13.20
CA GLU A 54 15.90 16.38 14.30
C GLU A 54 16.32 14.92 14.06
N ALA A 55 16.33 14.47 12.80
CA ALA A 55 16.86 13.17 12.42
C ALA A 55 18.40 13.13 12.30
N GLY A 56 19.10 14.24 12.58
CA GLY A 56 20.56 14.31 12.46
C GLY A 56 21.08 14.18 11.02
N LEU A 57 20.27 14.54 10.02
CA LEU A 57 20.59 14.47 8.61
C LEU A 57 20.70 15.86 7.99
N SER A 58 21.46 15.97 6.90
CA SER A 58 21.37 17.14 6.03
C SER A 58 20.10 17.09 5.18
N ARG A 59 19.55 18.26 4.80
CA ARG A 59 18.44 18.39 3.85
C ARG A 59 18.68 17.54 2.59
N ALA A 60 19.88 17.63 2.01
CA ALA A 60 20.26 16.86 0.83
C ALA A 60 20.25 15.34 1.07
N SER A 61 20.65 14.87 2.26
CA SER A 61 20.58 13.44 2.60
C SER A 61 19.14 12.97 2.73
N LEU A 62 18.28 13.77 3.35
CA LEU A 62 16.86 13.47 3.50
C LEU A 62 16.16 13.37 2.12
N PHE A 63 16.41 14.35 1.24
CA PHE A 63 15.94 14.31 -0.15
C PHE A 63 16.44 13.06 -0.90
N ARG A 64 17.71 12.65 -0.71
CA ARG A 64 18.23 11.41 -1.31
C ARG A 64 17.51 10.15 -0.80
N TYR A 65 17.04 10.14 0.44
CA TYR A 65 16.34 8.99 1.00
C TYR A 65 14.88 8.92 0.57
N PHE A 66 14.18 10.06 0.46
CA PHE A 66 12.72 10.09 0.31
C PHE A 66 12.22 10.85 -0.91
N GLY A 67 12.96 11.81 -1.47
CA GLY A 67 12.56 12.57 -2.65
C GLY A 67 11.65 13.75 -2.35
N THR A 68 10.56 13.57 -1.61
CA THR A 68 9.65 14.66 -1.20
C THR A 68 9.25 14.52 0.27
N LYS A 69 8.60 15.54 0.84
CA LYS A 69 8.05 15.48 2.20
C LYS A 69 6.88 14.49 2.27
N GLU A 70 6.04 14.49 1.23
CA GLU A 70 4.94 13.55 1.04
C GLU A 70 5.46 12.11 1.01
N ASP A 71 6.57 11.84 0.32
CA ASP A 71 7.17 10.50 0.26
C ASP A 71 7.69 10.00 1.62
N ILE A 72 7.97 10.89 2.59
CA ILE A 72 8.32 10.47 3.95
C ILE A 72 7.10 9.88 4.64
N VAL A 73 5.93 10.52 4.49
CA VAL A 73 4.65 10.03 5.03
C VAL A 73 4.24 8.73 4.35
N LEU A 74 4.43 8.66 3.03
CA LEU A 74 3.90 7.60 2.17
C LEU A 74 4.90 6.45 1.95
N VAL A 75 6.05 6.45 2.63
CA VAL A 75 7.12 5.47 2.37
C VAL A 75 6.65 4.02 2.53
N GLY A 76 5.73 3.76 3.45
CA GLY A 76 5.19 2.42 3.70
C GLY A 76 4.19 1.93 2.65
N LEU A 77 3.76 2.78 1.72
CA LEU A 77 2.80 2.37 0.68
C LEU A 77 3.42 1.42 -0.34
N GLU A 78 4.71 1.53 -0.63
CA GLU A 78 5.37 0.60 -1.56
C GLU A 78 5.35 -0.82 -1.01
N ASP A 79 5.70 -0.99 0.27
CA ASP A 79 5.62 -2.28 0.95
C ASP A 79 4.17 -2.77 1.06
N THR A 80 3.24 -1.87 1.35
CA THR A 80 1.80 -2.20 1.39
C THR A 80 1.29 -2.74 0.04
N GLY A 81 1.67 -2.12 -1.08
CA GLY A 81 1.29 -2.60 -2.40
C GLY A 81 1.83 -4.00 -2.69
N ARG A 82 3.07 -4.28 -2.24
CA ARG A 82 3.68 -5.61 -2.32
C ARG A 82 2.94 -6.63 -1.45
N ASP A 83 2.63 -6.27 -0.20
CA ASP A 83 1.89 -7.14 0.72
C ASP A 83 0.52 -7.52 0.16
N ILE A 84 -0.19 -6.57 -0.48
CA ILE A 84 -1.47 -6.83 -1.15
C ILE A 84 -1.26 -7.75 -2.35
N ALA A 85 -0.23 -7.54 -3.17
CA ALA A 85 0.06 -8.38 -4.33
C ALA A 85 0.42 -9.82 -3.92
N GLU A 86 1.23 -9.98 -2.87
CA GLU A 86 1.56 -11.29 -2.29
C GLU A 86 0.31 -11.97 -1.72
N ALA A 87 -0.54 -11.24 -0.99
CA ALA A 87 -1.79 -11.75 -0.47
C ALA A 87 -2.77 -12.16 -1.59
N LEU A 88 -2.79 -11.41 -2.69
CA LEU A 88 -3.60 -11.72 -3.87
C LEU A 88 -3.10 -12.99 -4.57
N ALA A 89 -1.79 -13.12 -4.78
CA ALA A 89 -1.18 -14.30 -5.39
C ALA A 89 -1.38 -15.58 -4.55
N ALA A 90 -1.46 -15.43 -3.22
CA ALA A 90 -1.72 -16.55 -2.31
C ALA A 90 -3.20 -17.00 -2.26
N ARG A 91 -4.13 -16.31 -2.95
CA ARG A 91 -5.55 -16.70 -2.99
C ARG A 91 -5.76 -17.96 -3.84
N PRO A 92 -6.71 -18.85 -3.49
CA PRO A 92 -7.07 -20.00 -4.32
C PRO A 92 -7.39 -19.60 -5.78
N ASP A 93 -6.98 -20.42 -6.74
CA ASP A 93 -7.16 -20.14 -8.18
C ASP A 93 -8.63 -20.18 -8.63
N ASP A 94 -9.47 -20.97 -7.95
CA ASP A 94 -10.90 -21.09 -8.21
C ASP A 94 -11.73 -19.92 -7.64
N GLU A 95 -11.10 -19.02 -6.88
CA GLU A 95 -11.76 -17.84 -6.34
C GLU A 95 -11.95 -16.77 -7.44
N ARG A 96 -13.19 -16.28 -7.57
CA ARG A 96 -13.52 -15.18 -8.51
C ARG A 96 -12.56 -14.00 -8.30
N PRO A 97 -12.00 -13.39 -9.36
CA PRO A 97 -10.99 -12.33 -9.22
C PRO A 97 -11.39 -11.16 -8.32
N TRP A 98 -12.68 -10.75 -8.38
CA TRP A 98 -13.21 -9.69 -7.50
C TRP A 98 -13.17 -10.06 -6.01
N VAL A 99 -13.45 -11.33 -5.68
CA VAL A 99 -13.40 -11.84 -4.31
C VAL A 99 -11.94 -11.95 -3.86
N ALA A 100 -11.05 -12.43 -4.73
CA ALA A 100 -9.62 -12.49 -4.45
C ALA A 100 -9.04 -11.10 -4.14
N LEU A 101 -9.39 -10.06 -4.91
CA LEU A 101 -9.03 -8.67 -4.63
C LEU A 101 -9.53 -8.20 -3.27
N ARG A 102 -10.81 -8.46 -2.96
CA ARG A 102 -11.37 -8.12 -1.64
C ARG A 102 -10.57 -8.75 -0.51
N ARG A 103 -10.25 -10.04 -0.62
CA ARG A 103 -9.48 -10.78 0.40
C ARG A 103 -8.02 -10.33 0.49
N ALA A 104 -7.42 -9.92 -0.63
CA ALA A 104 -6.06 -9.38 -0.63
C ALA A 104 -5.95 -8.12 0.24
N PHE A 105 -6.99 -7.28 0.28
CA PHE A 105 -7.03 -6.10 1.16
C PHE A 105 -7.16 -6.41 2.66
N ASP A 106 -7.33 -7.68 3.07
CA ASP A 106 -7.37 -8.02 4.50
C ASP A 106 -6.04 -7.72 5.23
N VAL A 107 -4.93 -7.61 4.50
CA VAL A 107 -3.65 -7.14 5.07
C VAL A 107 -3.74 -5.72 5.62
N LEU A 108 -4.50 -4.85 4.95
CA LEU A 108 -4.72 -3.46 5.36
C LEU A 108 -5.71 -3.36 6.51
N THR A 109 -6.84 -4.06 6.41
CA THR A 109 -7.89 -3.99 7.44
C THR A 109 -7.38 -4.50 8.78
N ARG A 110 -6.65 -5.64 8.80
CA ARG A 110 -6.03 -6.18 10.02
C ARG A 110 -4.96 -5.24 10.60
N ARG A 111 -4.13 -4.62 9.74
CA ARG A 111 -3.12 -3.65 10.19
C ARG A 111 -3.78 -2.45 10.87
N ASN A 112 -4.87 -1.94 10.32
CA ASN A 112 -5.60 -0.81 10.87
C ASN A 112 -6.34 -1.16 12.17
N GLU A 113 -6.87 -2.38 12.30
CA GLU A 113 -7.49 -2.88 13.53
C GLU A 113 -6.50 -2.98 14.70
N GLY A 114 -5.22 -3.27 14.42
CA GLY A 114 -4.18 -3.32 15.46
C GLY A 114 -3.81 -1.96 16.07
N ALA A 115 -4.10 -0.85 15.37
CA ALA A 115 -3.76 0.51 15.82
C ALA A 115 -4.74 1.55 15.23
N PRO A 116 -6.03 1.50 15.59
CA PRO A 116 -7.08 2.25 14.88
C PRO A 116 -6.94 3.76 15.00
N GLU A 117 -6.57 4.29 16.17
CA GLU A 117 -6.38 5.74 16.37
C GLU A 117 -5.26 6.30 15.49
N GLN A 118 -4.13 5.57 15.41
CA GLN A 118 -2.98 5.95 14.58
C GLN A 118 -3.33 5.88 13.09
N ALA A 119 -4.03 4.82 12.66
CA ALA A 119 -4.49 4.68 11.29
C ALA A 119 -5.53 5.75 10.90
N LEU A 120 -6.47 6.10 11.79
CA LEU A 120 -7.42 7.19 11.59
C LEU A 120 -6.73 8.54 11.48
N SER A 121 -5.76 8.83 12.37
CA SER A 121 -4.98 10.07 12.32
C SER A 121 -4.20 10.19 11.01
N TYR A 122 -3.54 9.10 10.59
CA TYR A 122 -2.82 9.04 9.32
C TYR A 122 -3.76 9.26 8.11
N LEU A 123 -4.90 8.57 8.05
CA LEU A 123 -5.85 8.71 6.94
C LEU A 123 -6.53 10.07 6.91
N ARG A 124 -6.82 10.69 8.07
CA ARG A 124 -7.30 12.08 8.15
C ARG A 124 -6.30 13.04 7.53
N MET A 125 -5.04 12.99 7.97
CA MET A 125 -3.96 13.81 7.41
C MET A 125 -3.84 13.63 5.90
N LEU A 126 -3.87 12.37 5.42
CA LEU A 126 -3.81 12.06 3.99
C LEU A 126 -4.99 12.67 3.22
N GLN A 127 -6.21 12.59 3.76
CA GLN A 127 -7.44 13.05 3.09
C GLN A 127 -7.60 14.58 3.11
N GLU A 128 -7.17 15.23 4.19
CA GLU A 128 -7.29 16.67 4.40
C GLU A 128 -6.19 17.46 3.68
N THR A 129 -5.01 16.88 3.46
CA THR A 129 -3.90 17.54 2.77
C THR A 129 -3.90 17.22 1.26
N PRO A 130 -4.13 18.21 0.37
CA PRO A 130 -4.21 17.97 -1.07
C PRO A 130 -2.96 17.37 -1.71
N SER A 131 -1.75 17.79 -1.28
CA SER A 131 -0.50 17.26 -1.83
C SER A 131 -0.26 15.79 -1.46
N LEU A 132 -0.58 15.41 -0.21
CA LEU A 132 -0.54 14.01 0.21
C LEU A 132 -1.52 13.15 -0.57
N ARG A 133 -2.75 13.64 -0.79
CA ARG A 133 -3.76 12.95 -1.59
C ARG A 133 -3.31 12.72 -3.04
N ALA A 134 -2.75 13.74 -3.67
CA ALA A 134 -2.22 13.63 -5.04
C ALA A 134 -1.08 12.60 -5.10
N ARG A 135 -0.12 12.68 -4.16
CA ARG A 135 1.00 11.76 -4.11
C ARG A 135 0.58 10.32 -3.76
N HIS A 136 -0.42 10.15 -2.90
CA HIS A 136 -1.02 8.85 -2.61
C HIS A 136 -1.65 8.24 -3.86
N TYR A 137 -2.39 9.02 -4.66
CA TYR A 137 -2.96 8.55 -5.92
C TYR A 137 -1.89 8.09 -6.91
N GLU A 138 -0.78 8.83 -7.04
CA GLU A 138 0.38 8.38 -7.84
C GLU A 138 0.96 7.05 -7.35
N LYS A 139 1.09 6.86 -6.04
CA LYS A 139 1.55 5.57 -5.46
C LYS A 139 0.54 4.44 -5.70
N GLN A 140 -0.76 4.73 -5.69
CA GLN A 140 -1.79 3.74 -6.02
C GLN A 140 -1.73 3.29 -7.47
N LEU A 141 -1.30 4.14 -8.42
CA LEU A 141 -1.04 3.70 -9.79
C LEU A 141 0.05 2.62 -9.84
N ASN A 142 1.11 2.74 -9.01
CA ASN A 142 2.12 1.69 -8.91
C ASN A 142 1.56 0.39 -8.32
N TRP A 143 0.54 0.45 -7.45
CA TRP A 143 -0.14 -0.75 -6.97
C TRP A 143 -0.88 -1.45 -8.12
N GLN A 144 -1.43 -0.69 -9.07
CA GLN A 144 -2.08 -1.29 -10.23
C GLN A 144 -1.09 -2.13 -11.04
N GLU A 145 0.13 -1.63 -11.26
CA GLU A 145 1.20 -2.36 -11.95
C GLU A 145 1.55 -3.69 -11.27
N LEU A 146 1.41 -3.78 -9.95
CA LEU A 146 1.66 -4.99 -9.17
C LEU A 146 0.49 -5.98 -9.19
N LEU A 147 -0.76 -5.48 -9.19
CA LEU A 147 -1.95 -6.31 -9.04
C LEU A 147 -2.53 -6.80 -10.36
N VAL A 148 -2.42 -6.00 -11.42
CA VAL A 148 -3.00 -6.31 -12.74
C VAL A 148 -2.49 -7.64 -13.32
N PRO A 149 -1.18 -7.98 -13.25
CA PRO A 149 -0.69 -9.25 -13.81
C PRO A 149 -1.35 -10.49 -13.20
N GLU A 150 -1.62 -10.48 -11.89
CA GLU A 150 -2.24 -11.61 -11.20
C GLU A 150 -3.73 -11.74 -11.55
N ILE A 151 -4.44 -10.63 -11.71
CA ILE A 151 -5.83 -10.66 -12.19
C ILE A 151 -5.91 -11.11 -13.64
N ALA A 152 -4.97 -10.67 -14.48
CA ALA A 152 -4.88 -11.10 -15.87
C ALA A 152 -4.67 -12.62 -15.97
N ARG A 153 -3.77 -13.17 -15.15
CA ARG A 153 -3.56 -14.63 -15.03
C ARG A 153 -4.85 -15.37 -14.67
N ARG A 154 -5.58 -14.93 -13.65
CA ARG A 154 -6.85 -15.56 -13.20
C ARG A 154 -7.97 -15.49 -14.23
N LEU A 155 -7.97 -14.46 -15.07
CA LEU A 155 -8.96 -14.29 -16.13
C LEU A 155 -8.58 -15.00 -17.44
N GLU A 156 -7.43 -15.69 -17.47
CA GLU A 156 -6.83 -16.23 -18.70
C GLU A 156 -6.68 -15.14 -19.79
N ALA A 157 -6.53 -13.88 -19.35
CA ALA A 157 -6.20 -12.74 -20.16
C ALA A 157 -4.67 -12.69 -20.26
N GLY A 158 -4.10 -13.60 -21.04
CA GLY A 158 -2.66 -13.70 -21.23
C GLY A 158 -2.05 -12.43 -21.85
N PRO A 159 -0.71 -12.30 -21.83
CA PRO A 159 0.02 -11.16 -22.41
C PRO A 159 -0.27 -10.94 -23.91
N ASP A 160 -0.86 -11.92 -24.58
CA ASP A 160 -1.28 -11.87 -25.99
C ASP A 160 -2.57 -11.06 -26.22
N ARG A 161 -3.24 -10.58 -25.16
CA ARG A 161 -4.46 -9.74 -25.22
C ARG A 161 -4.28 -8.41 -24.46
N PRO A 162 -3.31 -7.56 -24.82
CA PRO A 162 -3.08 -6.29 -24.13
C PRO A 162 -4.26 -5.32 -24.21
N GLU A 163 -5.19 -5.53 -25.14
CA GLU A 163 -6.41 -4.75 -25.30
C GLU A 163 -7.51 -5.09 -24.30
N ASP A 164 -7.42 -6.20 -23.55
CA ASP A 164 -8.45 -6.62 -22.60
C ASP A 164 -8.47 -5.70 -21.37
N PRO A 165 -9.50 -4.87 -21.19
CA PRO A 165 -9.53 -3.90 -20.09
C PRO A 165 -9.93 -4.55 -18.76
N ARG A 166 -10.42 -5.81 -18.76
CA ARG A 166 -11.02 -6.43 -17.57
C ARG A 166 -10.07 -6.50 -16.37
N PRO A 167 -8.79 -6.90 -16.50
CA PRO A 167 -7.87 -6.94 -15.36
C PRO A 167 -7.65 -5.56 -14.74
N SER A 168 -7.35 -4.56 -15.56
CA SER A 168 -7.13 -3.17 -15.13
C SER A 168 -8.39 -2.55 -14.55
N ALA A 169 -9.57 -2.82 -15.14
CA ALA A 169 -10.85 -2.35 -14.65
C ALA A 169 -11.17 -2.90 -13.26
N LEU A 170 -10.98 -4.21 -13.02
CA LEU A 170 -11.20 -4.83 -11.72
C LEU A 170 -10.25 -4.26 -10.66
N VAL A 171 -8.96 -4.13 -10.97
CA VAL A 171 -7.99 -3.56 -10.02
C VAL A 171 -8.33 -2.10 -9.70
N THR A 172 -8.54 -1.27 -10.73
CA THR A 172 -8.87 0.15 -10.56
C THR A 172 -10.16 0.34 -9.75
N ALA A 173 -11.21 -0.43 -10.07
CA ALA A 173 -12.46 -0.39 -9.32
C ALA A 173 -12.27 -0.81 -7.86
N SER A 174 -11.49 -1.86 -7.59
CA SER A 174 -11.24 -2.33 -6.23
C SER A 174 -10.47 -1.29 -5.37
N LEU A 175 -9.51 -0.58 -5.97
CA LEU A 175 -8.78 0.51 -5.30
C LEU A 175 -9.69 1.72 -5.04
N ALA A 176 -10.61 2.03 -5.96
CA ALA A 176 -11.62 3.07 -5.74
C ALA A 176 -12.58 2.69 -4.61
N CYS A 177 -12.98 1.43 -4.49
CA CYS A 177 -13.77 0.93 -3.36
C CYS A 177 -13.00 1.07 -2.03
N LEU A 178 -11.70 0.77 -2.02
CA LEU A 178 -10.84 0.94 -0.84
C LEU A 178 -10.73 2.40 -0.41
N ASP A 179 -10.53 3.31 -1.35
CA ASP A 179 -10.50 4.76 -1.10
C ASP A 179 -11.85 5.28 -0.57
N ALA A 180 -12.96 4.84 -1.14
CA ALA A 180 -14.30 5.17 -0.65
C ALA A 180 -14.55 4.63 0.77
N ALA A 181 -14.15 3.39 1.06
CA ALA A 181 -14.24 2.80 2.38
C ALA A 181 -13.37 3.54 3.41
N ALA A 182 -12.15 3.94 3.05
CA ALA A 182 -11.26 4.72 3.90
C ALA A 182 -11.83 6.10 4.24
N ARG A 183 -12.47 6.79 3.28
CA ARG A 183 -13.19 8.05 3.55
C ARG A 183 -14.36 7.84 4.51
N GLY A 184 -15.16 6.80 4.29
CA GLY A 184 -16.25 6.46 5.20
C GLY A 184 -15.76 6.14 6.62
N TRP A 185 -14.63 5.45 6.72
CA TRP A 185 -14.03 5.06 7.98
C TRP A 185 -13.57 6.28 8.79
N VAL A 186 -12.91 7.23 8.13
CA VAL A 186 -12.54 8.52 8.73
C VAL A 186 -13.77 9.33 9.14
N ALA A 187 -14.78 9.42 8.28
CA ALA A 187 -16.00 10.20 8.53
C ALA A 187 -16.82 9.67 9.71
N CYS A 188 -16.81 8.36 9.95
CA CYS A 188 -17.46 7.76 11.11
C CYS A 188 -16.53 7.59 12.33
N GLU A 189 -15.33 8.19 12.29
CA GLU A 189 -14.33 8.09 13.36
C GLU A 189 -14.01 6.65 13.77
N GLY A 190 -14.06 5.73 12.81
CA GLY A 190 -13.82 4.31 13.04
C GLY A 190 -14.92 3.55 13.76
N ALA A 191 -16.10 4.16 13.99
CA ALA A 191 -17.23 3.51 14.63
C ALA A 191 -17.72 2.24 13.90
N VAL A 192 -17.50 2.18 12.57
CA VAL A 192 -17.72 0.98 11.77
C VAL A 192 -16.36 0.42 11.33
N PRO A 193 -16.09 -0.90 11.47
CA PRO A 193 -14.82 -1.46 11.02
C PRO A 193 -14.58 -1.22 9.52
N LEU A 194 -13.33 -0.90 9.16
CA LEU A 194 -12.95 -0.64 7.76
C LEU A 194 -13.29 -1.83 6.84
N ALA A 195 -13.13 -3.06 7.33
CA ALA A 195 -13.46 -4.27 6.56
C ALA A 195 -14.94 -4.31 6.15
N VAL A 196 -15.84 -3.88 7.05
CA VAL A 196 -17.30 -3.81 6.79
C VAL A 196 -17.62 -2.73 5.77
N LEU A 197 -16.95 -1.57 5.84
CA LEU A 197 -17.12 -0.51 4.85
C LEU A 197 -16.59 -0.92 3.48
N LEU A 198 -15.49 -1.67 3.45
CA LEU A 198 -14.92 -2.22 2.21
C LEU A 198 -15.84 -3.27 1.59
N ASP A 199 -16.46 -4.15 2.39
CA ASP A 199 -17.46 -5.10 1.92
C ASP A 199 -18.65 -4.39 1.28
N ARG A 200 -19.16 -3.31 1.90
CA ARG A 200 -20.24 -2.49 1.34
C ARG A 200 -19.83 -1.82 0.03
N ALA A 201 -18.64 -1.21 -0.01
CA ALA A 201 -18.14 -0.50 -1.19
C ALA A 201 -17.91 -1.44 -2.39
N MET A 202 -17.36 -2.63 -2.15
CA MET A 202 -17.14 -3.61 -3.22
C MET A 202 -18.42 -4.37 -3.61
N GLY A 203 -19.35 -4.57 -2.67
CA GLY A 203 -20.65 -5.19 -2.92
C GLY A 203 -21.52 -4.36 -3.88
N ALA A 204 -21.46 -3.02 -3.77
CA ALA A 204 -22.22 -2.10 -4.61
C ALA A 204 -21.93 -2.18 -6.12
N LEU A 205 -20.84 -2.84 -6.53
CA LEU A 205 -20.49 -3.07 -7.94
C LEU A 205 -20.87 -4.46 -8.45
N THR A 206 -21.45 -5.30 -7.60
CA THR A 206 -21.84 -6.68 -7.90
C THR A 206 -23.32 -6.96 -7.70
N GLU A 207 -24.07 -5.98 -7.17
CA GLU A 207 -25.53 -5.94 -7.14
C GLU A 207 -26.08 -5.49 -8.50
#